data_AF-A0A562K6X4-F1
#
_entry.id   AF-A0A562K6X4-F1
#
_cell.length_a   1.000
_cell.length_b   1.000
_cell.length_c   1.000
_cell.angle_alpha   90.00
_cell.angle_beta   90.00
_cell.angle_gamma   90.00
#
_symmetry.space_group_name_H-M   'P 1'
#
loop_
_entity.id
_entity.type
_entity.pdbx_description
1 polymer ?
#
loop_
_entity_poly.entity_id
_entity_poly.type
_entity_poly.pdbx_seq_one_letter_code
_entity_poly.pdbx_strand_id
1 'polypeptide(L)' 'MKKQYAVFGLGRFGGSLVKEFYELGVEVLAIDVDQEKVD' A
#
# COMPACT_ATOMS: atom_id res chain seq x y z
N MET A 1 -8.51 -10.80 -15.20
CA MET A 1 -8.92 -9.78 -14.20
C MET A 1 -7.66 -9.19 -13.59
N LYS A 2 -7.49 -7.86 -13.58
CA LYS A 2 -6.41 -7.23 -12.80
C LYS A 2 -6.84 -7.26 -11.32
N LYS A 3 -6.01 -7.82 -10.45
CA LYS A 3 -6.28 -7.81 -9.00
C LYS A 3 -5.92 -6.44 -8.44
N GLN A 4 -6.77 -5.92 -7.55
CA GLN A 4 -6.56 -4.66 -6.84
C GLN A 4 -6.53 -4.95 -5.34
N TYR A 5 -5.68 -4.25 -4.61
CA TYR A 5 -5.51 -4.43 -3.17
C TYR A 5 -5.65 -3.10 -2.44
N ALA A 6 -6.16 -3.14 -1.21
CA ALA A 6 -6.12 -2.00 -0.30
C ALA A 6 -5.31 -2.41 0.94
N VAL A 7 -4.37 -1.57 1.36
CA VAL A 7 -3.53 -1.79 2.54
C VAL A 7 -3.84 -0.70 3.56
N PHE A 8 -4.39 -1.10 4.70
CA PHE A 8 -4.66 -0.23 5.83
C PHE A 8 -3.51 -0.32 6.85
N GLY A 9 -2.86 0.80 7.12
CA GLY A 9 -1.68 0.93 7.95
C GLY A 9 -0.38 0.81 7.14
N LEU A 10 0.41 1.88 7.12
CA LEU A 10 1.70 2.05 6.44
C LEU A 10 2.87 2.03 7.42
N GLY A 11 2.75 1.21 8.47
CA GLY A 11 3.90 0.82 9.28
C GLY A 11 4.89 -0.05 8.48
N ARG A 12 5.92 -0.58 9.16
CA ARG A 12 7.00 -1.37 8.53
C ARG A 12 6.53 -2.47 7.57
N PHE A 13 5.46 -3.17 7.94
CA PHE A 13 4.92 -4.26 7.13
C PHE A 13 4.04 -3.76 5.99
N GLY A 14 3.04 -2.92 6.27
CA GLY A 14 2.12 -2.43 5.25
C GLY A 14 2.82 -1.61 4.16
N GLY A 15 3.80 -0.77 4.53
CA GLY A 15 4.62 -0.06 3.56
C GLY A 15 5.42 -1.01 2.64
N SER A 16 5.97 -2.10 3.19
CA SER A 16 6.67 -3.11 2.38
C SER A 16 5.74 -3.84 1.39
N LEU A 17 4.48 -4.10 1.80
CA LEU A 17 3.48 -4.73 0.93
C LEU A 17 3.05 -3.81 -0.22
N VAL A 18 2.80 -2.53 0.07
CA VAL A 18 2.44 -1.55 -0.97
C VAL A 18 3.56 -1.44 -1.99
N LYS A 19 4.81 -1.37 -1.52
CA LYS A 19 5.99 -1.31 -2.39
C LYS A 19 6.09 -2.55 -3.29
N GLU A 20 5.99 -3.75 -2.71
CA GLU A 20 6.06 -5.00 -3.47
C GLU A 20 4.93 -5.10 -4.50
N PHE A 21 3.68 -4.78 -4.12
CA PHE A 21 2.56 -4.79 -5.07
C PHE A 21 2.75 -3.80 -6.21
N TYR A 22 3.25 -2.60 -5.91
CA TYR A 22 3.57 -1.61 -6.93
C TYR A 22 4.67 -2.12 -7.89
N GLU A 23 5.75 -2.71 -7.37
CA GLU A 23 6.84 -3.28 -8.19
C GLU A 23 6.37 -4.45 -9.08
N LEU A 24 5.39 -5.23 -8.62
CA LEU A 24 4.74 -6.28 -9.40
C LEU A 24 3.73 -5.76 -10.44
N GLY A 25 3.55 -4.44 -10.55
CA GLY A 25 2.58 -3.81 -11.45
C GLY A 25 1.12 -4.04 -11.04
N VAL A 26 0.91 -4.34 -9.76
CA VAL A 26 -0.40 -4.53 -9.16
C VAL A 26 -0.92 -3.19 -8.65
N GLU A 27 -2.20 -2.93 -8.91
CA GLU A 27 -2.85 -1.73 -8.41
C GLU A 27 -3.14 -1.89 -6.92
N VAL A 28 -2.59 -0.97 -6.12
CA VAL A 28 -2.70 -0.98 -4.66
C VAL A 28 -3.08 0.41 -4.14
N LEU A 29 -4.06 0.46 -3.24
CA LEU A 29 -4.45 1.66 -2.49
C LEU A 29 -3.87 1.59 -1.07
N ALA A 30 -3.02 2.56 -0.73
CA ALA A 30 -2.43 2.71 0.59
C ALA A 30 -3.27 3.67 1.45
N ILE A 31 -3.61 3.27 2.68
CA ILE A 31 -4.42 4.07 3.62
C ILE A 31 -3.74 4.03 4.99
N ASP A 32 -3.47 5.17 5.60
CA ASP A 32 -3.08 5.27 7.02
C ASP A 32 -3.92 6.37 7.70
N VAL A 33 -4.04 6.28 9.02
CA VAL A 33 -4.64 7.32 9.86
C VAL A 33 -3.64 8.44 10.17
N ASP A 34 -2.35 8.13 10.07
CA ASP A 34 -1.24 9.05 10.26
C ASP A 34 -0.94 9.78 8.95
N GLN A 35 -1.33 11.05 8.86
CA GLN A 35 -1.19 11.87 7.66
C GLN A 35 0.27 11.98 7.21
N GLU A 36 1.24 12.02 8.14
CA GLU A 36 2.66 12.12 7.82
C GLU A 36 3.19 10.89 7.06
N LYS A 37 2.48 9.76 7.11
CA LYS A 37 2.85 8.55 6.35
C LYS A 37 2.24 8.51 4.94
N VAL A 38 1.28 9.40 4.65
CA VAL A 38 0.53 9.42 3.39
C VAL A 38 0.93 10.63 2.53
N ASP A 39 1.31 11.75 3.16
CA ASP A 39 1.85 12.95 2.50
C ASP A 39 3.25 12.73 1.88
#